data_AF-A0A4Y2K7R1-F1
#
_entry.id   AF-A0A4Y2K7R1-F1
#
_cell.length_a   1.000
_cell.length_b   1.000
_cell.length_c   1.000
_cell.angle_alpha   90.00
_cell.angle_beta   90.00
_cell.angle_gamma   90.00
#
_symmetry.space_group_name_H-M   'P 1'
#
loop_
_entity.id
_entity.type
_entity.pdbx_description
1 polymer ?
#
loop_
_entity_poly.entity_id
_entity_poly.type
_entity_poly.pdbx_seq_one_letter_code
_entity_poly.pdbx_strand_id
1 'polypeptide(L)'
;MVGNRFGVSDRAVAAIASSVLNNVGFINRNNSDLVVDKNELRRETAKVRKDLKFQALSEEISQEVRLGNCSYELARHSPGTLSHSRWLTTANRILRLYDSSLAPSLKLEQIVEFAMKFYIPNWFNIKTKHSLKDGAKHVWNTISRCRYLSQDLKDVVNGVICRNSFFAYPENILLCMLKNERPHIRELAARLIIKSRESSSNVKSVRVFIPPKLNFDADDYTEMID
;
A
#
# COMPACT_ATOMS: atom_id res chain seq x y z
N MET A 1 11.72 0.72 15.25
CA MET A 1 11.49 -0.23 16.36
C MET A 1 12.08 0.37 17.63
N VAL A 2 11.32 0.36 18.72
CA VAL A 2 11.63 1.04 19.99
C VAL A 2 12.96 0.54 20.59
N GLY A 3 13.23 -0.77 20.61
CA GLY A 3 14.47 -1.32 21.17
C GLY A 3 15.75 -0.76 20.54
N ASN A 4 15.81 -0.67 19.21
CA ASN A 4 16.97 -0.08 18.51
C ASN A 4 17.15 1.42 18.76
N ARG A 5 16.07 2.16 19.03
CA ARG A 5 16.15 3.59 19.38
C ARG A 5 16.75 3.82 20.77
N PHE A 6 16.54 2.88 21.68
CA PHE A 6 16.95 2.99 23.08
C PHE A 6 18.08 2.02 23.47
N GLY A 7 18.75 1.39 22.48
CA GLY A 7 19.87 0.46 22.73
C GLY A 7 19.48 -0.84 23.46
N VAL A 8 18.20 -1.21 23.47
CA VAL A 8 17.71 -2.40 24.18
C VAL A 8 17.99 -3.65 23.36
N SER A 9 18.53 -4.70 23.99
CA SER A 9 18.81 -5.97 23.32
C SER A 9 17.54 -6.69 22.86
N ASP A 10 17.61 -7.39 21.72
CA ASP A 10 16.48 -8.18 21.19
C ASP A 10 15.94 -9.19 22.23
N ARG A 11 16.81 -9.70 23.12
CA ARG A 11 16.42 -10.64 24.19
C ARG A 11 15.56 -9.95 25.24
N ALA A 12 15.92 -8.73 25.63
CA ALA A 12 15.14 -7.93 26.58
C ALA A 12 13.80 -7.50 25.97
N VAL A 13 13.78 -7.10 24.69
CA VAL A 13 12.53 -6.76 23.99
C VAL A 13 11.59 -7.96 23.89
N ALA A 14 12.12 -9.13 23.53
CA ALA A 14 11.35 -10.38 23.46
C ALA A 14 10.78 -10.80 24.83
N ALA A 15 11.57 -10.65 25.90
CA ALA A 15 11.14 -10.96 27.26
C ALA A 15 10.02 -10.00 27.74
N ILE A 16 10.17 -8.70 27.49
CA ILE A 16 9.15 -7.70 27.81
C ILE A 16 7.86 -7.99 27.03
N ALA A 17 7.95 -8.23 25.72
CA ALA A 17 6.80 -8.55 24.88
C ALA A 17 6.08 -9.82 25.35
N SER A 18 6.82 -10.88 25.68
CA SER A 18 6.25 -12.14 26.17
C SER A 18 5.62 -11.99 27.57
N SER A 19 6.22 -11.19 28.46
CA SER A 19 5.64 -10.87 29.77
C SER A 19 4.33 -10.08 29.64
N VAL A 20 4.28 -9.10 28.72
CA VAL A 20 3.05 -8.35 28.43
C VAL A 20 1.96 -9.30 27.91
N LEU A 21 2.27 -10.15 26.93
CA LEU A 21 1.34 -11.11 26.37
C LEU A 21 0.82 -12.14 27.39
N ASN A 22 1.66 -12.53 28.36
CA ASN A 22 1.22 -13.35 29.49
C ASN A 22 0.27 -12.58 30.42
N ASN A 23 0.57 -11.33 30.74
CA ASN A 23 -0.29 -10.50 31.60
C ASN A 23 -1.67 -10.22 30.99
N VAL A 24 -1.76 -10.08 29.66
CA VAL A 24 -3.05 -9.90 28.96
C VAL A 24 -3.76 -11.22 28.62
N GLY A 25 -3.21 -12.36 29.05
CA GLY A 25 -3.86 -13.68 28.93
C GLY A 25 -3.73 -14.37 27.57
N PHE A 26 -2.93 -13.84 26.63
CA PHE A 26 -2.69 -14.48 25.33
C PHE A 26 -1.72 -15.66 25.41
N ILE A 27 -0.84 -15.69 26.44
CA ILE A 27 0.12 -16.77 26.68
C ILE A 27 -0.11 -17.33 28.08
N ASN A 28 -0.17 -18.65 28.21
CA ASN A 28 -0.20 -19.33 29.50
C ASN A 28 0.66 -20.60 29.45
N ARG A 29 0.79 -21.34 30.57
CA ARG A 29 1.61 -22.57 30.62
C ARG A 29 1.18 -23.65 29.63
N ASN A 30 -0.07 -23.61 29.17
CA ASN A 30 -0.66 -24.59 28.26
C ASN A 30 -0.73 -24.07 26.80
N ASN A 31 -0.50 -22.77 26.56
CA ASN A 31 -0.53 -22.14 25.25
C ASN A 31 0.63 -21.14 25.12
N SER A 32 1.68 -21.56 24.41
CA SER A 32 2.92 -20.82 24.16
C SER A 32 3.10 -20.40 22.71
N ASP A 33 2.08 -20.56 21.86
CA ASP A 33 2.20 -20.38 20.41
C ASP A 33 2.50 -18.94 20.00
N LEU A 34 2.19 -17.98 20.87
CA LEU A 34 2.40 -16.55 20.67
C LEU A 34 3.63 -16.00 21.42
N VAL A 35 4.49 -16.87 21.97
CA VAL A 35 5.73 -16.45 22.63
C VAL A 35 6.66 -15.81 21.60
N VAL A 36 7.09 -14.58 21.89
CA VAL A 36 7.96 -13.82 20.99
C VAL A 36 9.40 -14.28 21.17
N ASP A 37 9.96 -14.95 20.17
CA ASP A 37 11.38 -15.34 20.16
C ASP A 37 12.30 -14.19 19.71
N LYS A 38 13.52 -14.18 20.26
CA LYS A 38 14.56 -13.21 19.88
C LYS A 38 14.89 -13.29 18.38
N ASN A 39 14.97 -14.49 17.80
CA ASN A 39 15.32 -14.64 16.39
C ASN A 39 14.18 -14.22 15.48
N GLU A 40 12.93 -14.38 15.91
CA GLU A 40 11.76 -13.84 15.22
C GLU A 40 11.80 -12.31 15.20
N LEU A 41 12.00 -11.68 16.36
CA LEU A 41 12.18 -10.22 16.45
C LEU A 41 13.35 -9.72 15.58
N ARG A 42 14.47 -10.45 15.56
CA ARG A 42 15.64 -10.13 14.74
C ARG A 42 15.33 -10.21 13.24
N ARG A 43 14.58 -11.24 12.81
CA ARG A 43 14.14 -11.40 11.41
C ARG A 43 13.23 -10.25 10.98
N GLU A 44 12.23 -9.90 11.80
CA GLU A 44 11.34 -8.78 11.53
C GLU A 44 12.09 -7.43 11.53
N THR A 45 13.03 -7.25 12.44
CA THR A 45 13.91 -6.07 12.47
C THR A 45 14.74 -5.95 11.20
N ALA A 46 15.30 -7.05 10.72
CA ALA A 46 16.07 -7.05 9.47
C ALA A 46 15.19 -6.70 8.27
N LYS A 47 13.95 -7.23 8.20
CA LYS A 47 12.98 -6.87 7.15
C LYS A 47 12.65 -5.38 7.17
N VAL A 48 12.29 -4.84 8.34
CA VAL A 48 11.96 -3.42 8.51
C VAL A 48 13.14 -2.51 8.14
N ARG A 49 14.36 -2.83 8.57
CA ARG A 49 15.56 -2.06 8.19
C ARG A 49 15.81 -2.09 6.68
N LYS A 50 15.66 -3.26 6.06
CA LYS A 50 15.80 -3.42 4.61
C LYS A 50 14.76 -2.58 3.87
N ASP A 51 13.50 -2.62 4.30
CA ASP A 51 12.42 -1.85 3.70
C ASP A 51 12.62 -0.34 3.87
N LEU A 52 13.09 0.12 5.04
CA LEU A 52 13.39 1.53 5.29
C LEU A 52 14.52 2.05 4.41
N LYS A 53 15.57 1.23 4.18
CA LYS A 53 16.65 1.57 3.24
C LYS A 53 16.14 1.71 1.81
N PHE A 54 15.24 0.81 1.38
CA PHE A 54 14.65 0.91 0.04
C PHE A 54 13.74 2.11 -0.13
N GLN A 55 13.01 2.50 0.92
CA GLN A 55 12.18 3.69 0.95
C GLN A 55 13.04 4.95 0.77
N ALA A 56 14.06 5.13 1.62
CA ALA A 56 14.96 6.27 1.55
C ALA A 56 15.62 6.38 0.16
N LEU A 57 16.10 5.26 -0.38
CA LEU A 57 16.68 5.23 -1.72
C LEU A 57 15.68 5.61 -2.81
N SER A 58 14.42 5.19 -2.70
CA SER A 58 13.38 5.54 -3.66
C SER A 58 13.02 7.02 -3.59
N GLU A 59 12.99 7.62 -2.40
CA GLU A 59 12.75 9.05 -2.22
C GLU A 59 13.87 9.86 -2.87
N GLU A 60 15.12 9.49 -2.62
CA GLU A 60 16.31 10.16 -3.16
C GLU A 60 16.35 10.10 -4.69
N ILE A 61 16.22 8.91 -5.29
CA ILE A 61 16.20 8.77 -6.75
C ILE A 61 15.00 9.50 -7.36
N SER A 62 13.83 9.41 -6.73
CA SER A 62 12.64 10.13 -7.20
C SER A 62 12.85 11.65 -7.18
N GLN A 63 13.55 12.18 -6.18
CA GLN A 63 13.84 13.62 -6.12
C GLN A 63 14.82 14.04 -7.22
N GLU A 64 15.90 13.29 -7.43
CA GLU A 64 16.90 13.57 -8.48
C GLU A 64 16.26 13.54 -9.88
N VAL A 65 15.49 12.49 -10.19
CA VAL A 65 14.77 12.37 -11.48
C VAL A 65 13.79 13.52 -11.67
N ARG A 66 13.12 13.96 -10.60
CA ARG A 66 12.21 15.11 -10.66
C ARG A 66 12.94 16.44 -10.89
N LEU A 67 14.16 16.58 -10.36
CA LEU A 67 15.00 17.76 -10.50
C LEU A 67 15.83 17.77 -11.79
N GLY A 68 15.88 16.65 -12.52
CA GLY A 68 16.72 16.51 -13.72
C GLY A 68 18.21 16.37 -13.39
N ASN A 69 18.55 16.03 -12.16
CA ASN A 69 19.93 15.83 -11.71
C ASN A 69 20.33 14.36 -11.89
N CYS A 70 21.59 14.12 -12.23
CA CYS A 70 22.17 12.78 -12.38
C CYS A 70 23.41 12.65 -11.49
N SER A 71 23.21 12.22 -10.25
CA SER A 71 24.31 12.03 -9.29
C SER A 71 25.09 10.73 -9.57
N TYR A 72 26.39 10.87 -9.85
CA TYR A 72 27.30 9.75 -10.12
C TYR A 72 27.33 8.71 -8.99
N GLU A 73 27.30 9.17 -7.73
CA GLU A 73 27.30 8.31 -6.55
C GLU A 73 26.01 7.49 -6.46
N LEU A 74 24.88 8.12 -6.78
CA LEU A 74 23.59 7.47 -6.74
C LEU A 74 23.48 6.39 -7.83
N ALA A 75 24.01 6.63 -9.03
CA ALA A 75 24.06 5.66 -10.11
C ALA A 75 24.83 4.37 -9.75
N ARG A 76 25.90 4.48 -8.93
CA ARG A 76 26.76 3.34 -8.54
C ARG A 76 26.23 2.50 -7.38
N HIS A 77 25.21 2.96 -6.66
CA HIS A 77 24.63 2.20 -5.55
C HIS A 77 24.09 0.82 -6.01
N SER A 78 24.42 -0.26 -5.29
CA SER A 78 23.89 -1.58 -5.63
C SER A 78 22.44 -1.71 -5.11
N PRO A 79 21.43 -1.97 -5.97
CA PRO A 79 20.04 -2.06 -5.55
C PRO A 79 19.72 -3.37 -4.79
N GLY A 80 20.72 -4.17 -4.42
CA GLY A 80 20.56 -5.46 -3.77
C GLY A 80 19.81 -6.48 -4.64
N THR A 81 19.57 -7.68 -4.11
CA THR A 81 18.87 -8.76 -4.83
C THR A 81 17.41 -8.41 -5.09
N LEU A 82 16.96 -8.61 -6.34
CA LEU A 82 15.56 -8.44 -6.73
C LEU A 82 14.70 -9.42 -5.94
N SER A 83 13.69 -8.92 -5.26
CA SER A 83 12.69 -9.75 -4.58
C SER A 83 11.36 -9.49 -5.27
N HIS A 84 10.72 -10.53 -5.82
CA HIS A 84 9.45 -10.42 -6.55
C HIS A 84 8.33 -9.74 -5.74
N SER A 85 8.40 -9.81 -4.41
CA SER A 85 7.46 -9.17 -3.48
C SER A 85 7.80 -7.70 -3.16
N ARG A 86 8.85 -7.12 -3.74
CA ARG A 86 9.33 -5.76 -3.43
C ARG A 86 9.29 -4.84 -4.65
N TRP A 87 8.10 -4.33 -4.89
CA TRP A 87 7.70 -3.29 -5.83
C TRP A 87 8.70 -2.13 -6.00
N LEU A 88 9.19 -1.57 -4.88
CA LEU A 88 10.19 -0.49 -4.86
C LEU A 88 11.52 -0.87 -5.51
N THR A 89 11.95 -2.13 -5.42
CA THR A 89 13.23 -2.55 -5.99
C THR A 89 13.22 -2.47 -7.51
N THR A 90 12.10 -2.82 -8.15
CA THR A 90 11.94 -2.71 -9.60
C THR A 90 11.88 -1.25 -10.04
N ALA A 91 11.08 -0.42 -9.36
CA ALA A 91 11.01 1.02 -9.66
C ALA A 91 12.39 1.70 -9.52
N ASN A 92 13.11 1.45 -8.43
CA ASN A 92 14.44 2.03 -8.22
C ASN A 92 15.44 1.60 -9.31
N ARG A 93 15.36 0.36 -9.81
CA ARG A 93 16.22 -0.11 -10.90
C ARG A 93 15.89 0.57 -12.22
N ILE A 94 14.61 0.76 -12.52
CA ILE A 94 14.16 1.48 -13.73
C ILE A 94 14.65 2.93 -13.69
N LEU A 95 14.45 3.61 -12.55
CA LEU A 95 14.87 5.01 -12.42
C LEU A 95 16.39 5.16 -12.53
N ARG A 96 17.17 4.23 -11.95
CA ARG A 96 18.63 4.21 -12.12
C ARG A 96 19.06 3.95 -13.56
N LEU A 97 18.39 3.02 -14.25
CA LEU A 97 18.67 2.74 -15.65
C LEU A 97 18.46 4.00 -16.49
N TYR A 98 17.36 4.72 -16.22
CA TYR A 98 17.08 6.01 -16.86
C TYR A 98 18.16 7.05 -16.57
N ASP A 99 18.51 7.24 -15.30
CA ASP A 99 19.56 8.17 -14.88
C ASP A 99 20.92 7.87 -15.53
N SER A 100 21.30 6.60 -15.61
CA SER A 100 22.55 6.17 -16.27
C SER A 100 22.52 6.23 -17.81
N SER A 101 21.36 6.49 -18.42
CA SER A 101 21.21 6.50 -19.88
C SER A 101 21.39 7.92 -20.41
N LEU A 102 22.46 8.14 -21.17
CA LEU A 102 22.70 9.45 -21.84
C LEU A 102 21.63 9.79 -22.90
N ALA A 103 20.97 8.78 -23.47
CA ALA A 103 19.88 8.92 -24.43
C ALA A 103 18.81 7.84 -24.16
N PRO A 104 17.90 8.06 -23.20
CA PRO A 104 16.89 7.07 -22.85
C PRO A 104 15.92 6.83 -24.01
N SER A 105 15.49 5.58 -24.19
CA SER A 105 14.46 5.28 -25.19
C SER A 105 13.09 5.82 -24.76
N LEU A 106 12.22 6.16 -25.72
CA LEU A 106 10.84 6.60 -25.44
C LEU A 106 10.07 5.62 -24.53
N LYS A 107 10.29 4.30 -24.71
CA LYS A 107 9.68 3.28 -23.85
C LYS A 107 10.16 3.38 -22.40
N LEU A 108 11.46 3.67 -22.20
CA LEU A 108 12.03 3.84 -20.87
C LEU A 108 11.48 5.12 -20.21
N GLU A 109 11.40 6.21 -20.97
CA GLU A 109 10.77 7.47 -20.52
C GLU A 109 9.32 7.25 -20.06
N GLN A 110 8.51 6.54 -20.85
CA GLN A 110 7.12 6.22 -20.49
C GLN A 110 7.02 5.41 -19.19
N ILE A 111 7.89 4.42 -18.99
CA ILE A 111 7.89 3.62 -17.75
C ILE A 111 8.35 4.45 -16.55
N VAL A 112 9.35 5.31 -16.72
CA VAL A 112 9.83 6.23 -15.68
C VAL A 112 8.75 7.22 -15.30
N GLU A 113 8.07 7.82 -16.28
CA GLU A 113 6.93 8.70 -16.06
C GLU A 113 5.83 7.99 -15.28
N PHE A 114 5.51 6.75 -15.65
CA PHE A 114 4.56 5.92 -14.91
C PHE A 114 5.02 5.64 -13.48
N ALA A 115 6.29 5.30 -13.27
CA ALA A 115 6.85 5.06 -11.95
C ALA A 115 6.73 6.32 -11.06
N MET A 116 7.02 7.49 -11.63
CA MET A 116 7.07 8.77 -10.93
C MET A 116 5.69 9.37 -10.65
N LYS A 117 4.76 9.31 -11.62
CA LYS A 117 3.42 9.92 -11.49
C LYS A 117 2.43 9.02 -10.74
N PHE A 118 2.54 7.71 -10.93
CA PHE A 118 1.60 6.74 -10.41
C PHE A 118 2.21 5.88 -9.30
N TYR A 119 3.28 5.15 -9.61
CA TYR A 119 3.70 4.01 -8.79
C TYR A 119 4.23 4.42 -7.41
N ILE A 120 5.23 5.30 -7.40
CA ILE A 120 5.90 5.76 -6.19
C ILE A 120 4.91 6.51 -5.28
N PRO A 121 4.15 7.51 -5.77
CA PRO A 121 3.18 8.21 -4.93
C PRO A 121 2.10 7.31 -4.35
N ASN A 122 1.57 6.35 -5.13
CA ASN A 122 0.57 5.40 -4.61
C ASN A 122 1.14 4.50 -3.53
N TRP A 123 2.36 3.99 -3.71
CA TRP A 123 3.02 3.15 -2.74
C TRP A 123 3.19 3.87 -1.39
N PHE A 124 3.69 5.12 -1.42
CA PHE A 124 3.83 5.94 -0.21
C PHE A 124 2.47 6.26 0.43
N ASN A 125 1.44 6.56 -0.38
CA ASN A 125 0.11 6.84 0.13
C ASN A 125 -0.47 5.63 0.90
N ILE A 126 -0.35 4.43 0.34
CA ILE A 126 -0.83 3.19 0.99
C ILE A 126 -0.06 2.89 2.27
N LYS A 127 1.26 3.08 2.27
CA LYS A 127 2.08 2.80 3.46
C LYS A 127 1.85 3.77 4.59
N THR A 128 1.70 5.05 4.27
CA THR A 128 1.42 6.09 5.27
C THR A 128 0.00 5.97 5.82
N LYS A 129 -0.98 5.57 5.00
CA LYS A 129 -2.39 5.43 5.39
C LYS A 129 -2.91 4.00 5.27
N HIS A 130 -2.19 3.04 5.82
CA HIS A 130 -2.48 1.59 5.71
C HIS A 130 -3.74 1.11 6.45
N SER A 131 -4.53 2.00 7.06
CA SER A 131 -5.75 1.63 7.77
C SER A 131 -6.85 1.26 6.79
N LEU A 132 -7.69 0.29 7.17
CA LEU A 132 -8.85 -0.12 6.38
C LEU A 132 -9.78 1.04 6.02
N LYS A 133 -9.85 2.08 6.88
CA LYS A 133 -10.65 3.28 6.65
C LYS A 133 -10.21 4.10 5.43
N ASP A 134 -9.04 3.83 4.86
CA ASP A 134 -8.49 4.54 3.70
C ASP A 134 -8.42 3.64 2.45
N GLY A 135 -8.81 2.37 2.55
CA GLY A 135 -8.71 1.39 1.47
C GLY A 135 -9.41 1.84 0.18
N ALA A 136 -10.67 2.28 0.27
CA ALA A 136 -11.42 2.77 -0.89
C ALA A 136 -10.76 4.02 -1.52
N LYS A 137 -10.26 4.94 -0.69
CA LYS A 137 -9.53 6.14 -1.16
C LYS A 137 -8.25 5.77 -1.92
N HIS A 138 -7.58 4.68 -1.55
CA HIS A 138 -6.40 4.21 -2.27
C HIS A 138 -6.74 3.70 -3.67
N VAL A 139 -7.87 2.98 -3.81
CA VAL A 139 -8.34 2.55 -5.13
C VAL A 139 -8.71 3.77 -5.99
N TRP A 140 -9.45 4.73 -5.42
CA TRP A 140 -9.77 5.97 -6.12
C TRP A 140 -8.53 6.76 -6.55
N ASN A 141 -7.56 6.93 -5.65
CA ASN A 141 -6.30 7.62 -5.97
C ASN A 141 -5.49 6.88 -7.05
N THR A 142 -5.61 5.56 -7.12
CA THR A 142 -5.02 4.73 -8.18
C THR A 142 -5.69 5.05 -9.52
N ILE A 143 -7.03 5.02 -9.57
CA ILE A 143 -7.83 5.39 -10.75
C ILE A 143 -7.49 6.80 -11.23
N SER A 144 -7.59 7.78 -10.33
CA SER A 144 -7.36 9.20 -10.62
C SER A 144 -5.96 9.44 -11.20
N ARG A 145 -4.93 8.81 -10.63
CA ARG A 145 -3.54 8.92 -11.11
C ARG A 145 -3.30 8.25 -12.45
N CYS A 146 -4.14 7.33 -12.90
CA CYS A 146 -4.01 6.70 -14.21
C CYS A 146 -4.70 7.49 -15.33
N ARG A 147 -5.47 8.54 -15.01
CA ARG A 147 -6.25 9.31 -16.01
C ARG A 147 -5.39 10.03 -17.05
N TYR A 148 -4.12 10.30 -16.77
CA TYR A 148 -3.22 10.95 -17.75
C TYR A 148 -2.72 10.02 -18.85
N LEU A 149 -2.84 8.70 -18.68
CA LEU A 149 -2.29 7.72 -19.63
C LEU A 149 -3.02 7.78 -20.98
N SER A 150 -2.33 7.35 -22.04
CA SER A 150 -2.96 7.09 -23.35
C SER A 150 -3.99 5.97 -23.24
N GLN A 151 -4.95 5.92 -24.17
CA GLN A 151 -6.04 4.95 -24.11
C GLN A 151 -5.52 3.50 -24.09
N ASP A 152 -4.56 3.16 -24.95
CA ASP A 152 -3.98 1.81 -25.00
C ASP A 152 -3.38 1.37 -23.66
N LEU A 153 -2.72 2.29 -22.95
CA LEU A 153 -2.15 2.03 -21.63
C LEU A 153 -3.22 1.99 -20.54
N LYS A 154 -4.25 2.85 -20.64
CA LYS A 154 -5.41 2.82 -19.75
C LYS A 154 -6.12 1.49 -19.81
N ASP A 155 -6.31 0.90 -21.00
CA ASP A 155 -7.02 -0.37 -21.13
C ASP A 155 -6.29 -1.50 -20.38
N VAL A 156 -4.96 -1.55 -20.49
CA VAL A 156 -4.13 -2.50 -19.74
C VAL A 156 -4.21 -2.24 -18.23
N VAL A 157 -4.02 -0.99 -17.81
CA VAL A 157 -3.96 -0.61 -16.39
C VAL A 157 -5.32 -0.75 -15.72
N ASN A 158 -6.40 -0.32 -16.37
CA ASN A 158 -7.77 -0.46 -15.88
C ASN A 158 -8.15 -1.93 -15.72
N GLY A 159 -7.75 -2.80 -16.65
CA GLY A 159 -7.92 -4.25 -16.51
C GLY A 159 -7.21 -4.80 -15.26
N VAL A 160 -6.03 -4.28 -14.93
CA VAL A 160 -5.31 -4.65 -13.69
C VAL A 160 -6.02 -4.08 -12.45
N ILE A 161 -6.45 -2.81 -12.48
CA ILE A 161 -7.16 -2.17 -11.37
C ILE A 161 -8.46 -2.92 -11.06
N CYS A 162 -9.29 -3.22 -12.05
CA CYS A 162 -10.53 -3.97 -11.88
C CYS A 162 -10.29 -5.30 -11.16
N ARG A 163 -9.32 -6.10 -11.62
CA ARG A 163 -8.99 -7.39 -10.98
C ARG A 163 -8.49 -7.28 -9.54
N ASN A 164 -7.97 -6.11 -9.15
CA ASN A 164 -7.38 -5.87 -7.82
C ASN A 164 -8.22 -4.92 -6.95
N SER A 165 -9.45 -4.61 -7.35
CA SER A 165 -10.28 -3.57 -6.71
C SER A 165 -11.10 -4.08 -5.50
N PHE A 166 -10.54 -5.02 -4.74
CA PHE A 166 -11.13 -5.58 -3.52
C PHE A 166 -11.61 -4.51 -2.52
N PHE A 167 -10.89 -3.39 -2.42
CA PHE A 167 -11.24 -2.27 -1.55
C PHE A 167 -12.31 -1.32 -2.10
N ALA A 168 -12.75 -1.50 -3.34
CA ALA A 168 -13.86 -0.76 -3.94
C ALA A 168 -15.20 -1.51 -3.85
N TYR A 169 -15.26 -2.62 -3.10
CA TYR A 169 -16.54 -3.25 -2.80
C TYR A 169 -17.45 -2.31 -1.98
N PRO A 170 -18.78 -2.43 -2.13
CA PRO A 170 -19.74 -1.58 -1.41
C PRO A 170 -19.47 -1.54 0.10
N GLU A 171 -19.18 -2.68 0.72
CA GLU A 171 -18.90 -2.77 2.16
C GLU A 171 -17.65 -1.98 2.57
N ASN A 172 -16.60 -2.03 1.74
CA ASN A 172 -15.33 -1.34 2.01
C ASN A 172 -15.44 0.16 1.76
N ILE A 173 -16.24 0.57 0.76
CA ILE A 173 -16.58 1.98 0.53
C ILE A 173 -17.39 2.52 1.71
N LEU A 174 -18.43 1.81 2.15
CA LEU A 174 -19.24 2.19 3.32
C LEU A 174 -18.40 2.27 4.60
N LEU A 175 -17.47 1.32 4.82
CA LEU A 175 -16.53 1.37 5.94
C LEU A 175 -15.66 2.62 5.90
N CYS A 176 -15.15 2.97 4.72
CA CYS A 176 -14.38 4.19 4.50
C CYS A 176 -15.24 5.45 4.76
N MET A 177 -16.48 5.47 4.27
CA MET A 177 -17.42 6.57 4.46
C MET A 177 -17.78 6.79 5.93
N LEU A 178 -17.98 5.74 6.73
CA LEU A 178 -18.28 5.84 8.17
C LEU A 178 -17.18 6.54 8.97
N LYS A 179 -15.92 6.48 8.49
CA LYS A 179 -14.76 7.15 9.09
C LYS A 179 -14.31 8.38 8.31
N ASN A 180 -15.14 8.89 7.38
CA ASN A 180 -14.82 10.09 6.64
C ASN A 180 -14.87 11.33 7.56
N GLU A 181 -14.05 12.34 7.26
CA GLU A 181 -14.01 13.60 7.99
C GLU A 181 -15.27 14.44 7.76
N ARG A 182 -15.85 14.38 6.55
CA ARG A 182 -17.07 15.07 6.14
C ARG A 182 -18.30 14.44 6.83
N PRO A 183 -19.05 15.19 7.68
CA PRO A 183 -20.18 14.64 8.41
C PRO A 183 -21.30 14.08 7.52
N HIS A 184 -21.63 14.77 6.43
CA HIS A 184 -22.69 14.36 5.50
C HIS A 184 -22.39 13.00 4.83
N ILE A 185 -21.12 12.65 4.62
CA ILE A 185 -20.73 11.33 4.08
C ILE A 185 -20.92 10.23 5.11
N ARG A 186 -20.58 10.49 6.38
CA ARG A 186 -20.82 9.53 7.46
C ARG A 186 -22.31 9.24 7.61
N GLU A 187 -23.12 10.29 7.56
CA GLU A 187 -24.58 10.17 7.63
C GLU A 187 -25.14 9.39 6.43
N LEU A 188 -24.68 9.69 5.21
CA LEU A 188 -25.05 8.93 4.01
C LEU A 188 -24.71 7.45 4.16
N ALA A 189 -23.51 7.11 4.66
CA ALA A 189 -23.13 5.72 4.90
C ALA A 189 -24.06 5.01 5.89
N ALA A 190 -24.39 5.68 7.00
CA ALA A 190 -25.32 5.14 8.00
C ALA A 190 -26.70 4.88 7.38
N ARG A 191 -27.23 5.82 6.60
CA ARG A 191 -28.52 5.66 5.89
C ARG A 191 -28.49 4.50 4.90
N LEU A 192 -27.42 4.37 4.11
CA LEU A 192 -27.26 3.26 3.16
C LEU A 192 -27.21 1.90 3.87
N ILE A 193 -26.51 1.80 5.00
CA ILE A 193 -26.45 0.58 5.81
C ILE A 193 -27.82 0.21 6.37
N ILE A 194 -28.56 1.17 6.92
CA ILE A 194 -29.91 0.94 7.47
C ILE A 194 -30.85 0.45 6.36
N LYS A 195 -30.91 1.17 5.24
CA LYS A 195 -31.74 0.81 4.08
C LYS A 195 -31.40 -0.58 3.53
N SER A 196 -30.12 -0.93 3.45
CA SER A 196 -29.67 -2.24 2.98
C SER A 196 -30.08 -3.37 3.92
N ARG A 197 -30.10 -3.13 5.24
CA ARG A 197 -30.54 -4.12 6.24
C ARG A 197 -32.04 -4.35 6.21
N GLU A 198 -32.83 -3.31 5.94
CA GLU A 198 -34.28 -3.42 5.77
C GLU A 198 -34.66 -4.24 4.52
N SER A 199 -33.80 -4.22 3.50
CA SER A 199 -34.03 -4.87 2.21
C SER A 199 -33.52 -6.33 2.14
N SER A 200 -32.78 -6.80 3.15
CA SER A 200 -32.17 -8.14 3.08
C SER A 200 -33.19 -9.24 3.38
N SER A 201 -33.44 -10.12 2.41
CA SER A 201 -34.20 -11.36 2.62
C SER A 201 -33.44 -12.32 3.55
N ASN A 202 -34.16 -13.14 4.33
CA ASN A 202 -33.57 -14.12 5.27
C ASN A 202 -32.77 -15.27 4.61
N VAL A 203 -32.56 -15.24 3.29
CA VAL A 203 -31.83 -16.27 2.56
C VAL A 203 -30.32 -16.01 2.69
N LYS A 204 -29.66 -16.78 3.56
CA LYS A 204 -28.20 -16.76 3.72
C LYS A 204 -27.52 -17.55 2.59
N SER A 205 -27.38 -16.96 1.42
CA SER A 205 -26.47 -17.51 0.39
C SER A 205 -25.04 -17.03 0.65
N VAL A 206 -24.06 -17.91 0.42
CA VAL A 206 -22.64 -17.51 0.42
C VAL A 206 -22.43 -16.47 -0.69
N ARG A 207 -21.84 -15.33 -0.35
CA ARG A 207 -21.55 -14.27 -1.32
C ARG A 207 -20.47 -14.74 -2.29
N VAL A 208 -20.76 -14.70 -3.59
CA VAL A 208 -19.76 -14.91 -4.63
C VAL A 208 -18.91 -13.65 -4.76
N PHE A 209 -17.59 -13.81 -4.76
CA PHE A 209 -16.66 -12.71 -4.93
C PHE A 209 -16.49 -12.39 -6.42
N ILE A 210 -17.05 -11.27 -6.87
CA ILE A 210 -17.01 -10.81 -8.26
C ILE A 210 -16.39 -9.40 -8.29
N PRO A 211 -15.27 -9.19 -9.00
CA PRO A 211 -14.65 -7.87 -9.11
C PRO A 211 -15.68 -6.78 -9.41
N PRO A 212 -15.71 -5.67 -8.64
CA PRO A 212 -16.72 -4.64 -8.82
C PRO A 212 -16.55 -3.96 -10.17
N LYS A 213 -17.66 -3.52 -10.75
CA LYS A 213 -17.65 -2.64 -11.92
C LYS A 213 -17.28 -1.24 -11.42
N LEU A 214 -16.07 -0.80 -11.78
CA LEU A 214 -15.56 0.50 -11.36
C LEU A 214 -15.99 1.60 -12.32
N ASN A 215 -16.37 2.75 -11.75
CA ASN A 215 -16.46 4.01 -12.45
C ASN A 215 -15.08 4.70 -12.46
N PHE A 216 -14.40 4.68 -13.61
CA PHE A 216 -13.07 5.28 -13.77
C PHE A 216 -13.09 6.81 -13.81
N ASP A 217 -14.27 7.39 -14.06
CA ASP A 217 -14.49 8.84 -14.16
C ASP A 217 -14.94 9.46 -12.82
N ALA A 218 -15.13 8.65 -11.77
CA ALA A 218 -15.60 9.08 -10.45
C ALA A 218 -14.74 10.20 -9.83
N ASP A 219 -15.34 11.34 -9.49
CA ASP A 219 -14.60 12.46 -8.90
C ASP A 219 -14.31 12.28 -7.41
N ASP A 220 -15.05 11.40 -6.74
CA ASP A 220 -14.82 11.01 -5.35
C ASP A 220 -14.83 9.48 -5.19
N TYR A 221 -14.18 8.98 -4.14
CA TYR A 221 -14.16 7.55 -3.85
C TYR A 221 -15.55 7.00 -3.52
N THR A 222 -16.48 7.87 -3.11
CA THR A 222 -17.88 7.51 -2.86
C THR A 222 -18.67 7.16 -4.11
N GLU A 223 -18.18 7.53 -5.29
CA GLU A 223 -18.84 7.36 -6.59
C GLU A 223 -18.13 6.30 -7.46
N MET A 224 -17.19 5.53 -6.89
CA MET A 224 -16.41 4.53 -7.61
C MET A 224 -17.22 3.34 -8.10
N ILE A 225 -18.39 3.12 -7.52
CA ILE A 225 -19.30 2.05 -7.88
C ILE A 225 -20.68 2.64 -8.11
N ASP A 226 -21.37 2.10 -9.10
CA ASP A 226 -22.78 2.37 -9.37
C ASP A 226 -23.69 1.62 -8.36
#